data_AF-A0A973V1D7-F1
#
_entry.id   AF-A0A973V1D7-F1
#
_cell.length_a   1.000
_cell.length_b   1.000
_cell.length_c   1.000
_cell.angle_alpha   90.00
_cell.angle_beta   90.00
_cell.angle_gamma   90.00
#
_symmetry.space_group_name_H-M   'P 1'
#
loop_
_entity.id
_entity.type
_entity.pdbx_description
1 polymer ?
#
loop_
_entity_poly.entity_id
_entity_poly.type
_entity_poly.pdbx_seq_one_letter_code
_entity_poly.pdbx_strand_id
1 'polypeptide(L)'
;MAELDTFAQADLRALRAQTHLLAEDGTDPLTDGYRSLTEIRGAYRRSLAARDALAASLVHTGGWSLGDVAHVLCGHRHHTEWAATVVGFVDTPAATADAERLIRPAQMAVAELRDLHSCAAATIEHRLTRASAAGDAADTADADDPMHRLFLADQRLQQAQTFHDTTEATRDVVGATLVAHHGWRLRQVAAIARADVTDITAACAVAKMSPPSDADSAALRELARLTDALEAETCRAEAARRDAAAILDLVGAAA
;
A
#
# COMPACT_ATOMS: atom_id res chain seq x y z
N MET A 1 -19.47 0.87 -20.09
CA MET A 1 -20.62 0.05 -19.61
C MET A 1 -20.29 -1.45 -19.54
N ALA A 2 -19.54 -2.04 -20.49
CA ALA A 2 -18.95 -3.39 -20.34
C ALA A 2 -17.70 -3.43 -19.42
N GLU A 3 -17.13 -2.27 -19.07
CA GLU A 3 -15.86 -2.19 -18.33
C GLU A 3 -15.99 -2.50 -16.83
N LEU A 4 -17.06 -2.07 -16.15
CA LEU A 4 -17.17 -2.25 -14.69
C LEU A 4 -17.36 -3.71 -14.25
N ASP A 5 -18.10 -4.52 -15.01
CA ASP A 5 -18.27 -5.96 -14.74
C ASP A 5 -17.01 -6.77 -15.16
N THR A 6 -16.17 -6.25 -16.07
CA THR A 6 -14.96 -6.94 -16.57
C THR A 6 -13.72 -6.66 -15.71
N PHE A 7 -13.61 -5.47 -15.09
CA PHE A 7 -12.45 -5.10 -14.28
C PHE A 7 -12.36 -5.79 -12.90
N ALA A 8 -13.46 -6.30 -12.34
CA ALA A 8 -13.44 -6.78 -10.97
C ALA A 8 -13.05 -8.27 -10.86
N GLN A 9 -13.61 -9.18 -11.67
CA GLN A 9 -13.56 -10.60 -11.31
C GLN A 9 -12.34 -11.38 -11.83
N ALA A 10 -11.86 -11.07 -13.04
CA ALA A 10 -10.70 -11.75 -13.62
C ALA A 10 -9.40 -11.29 -12.94
N ASP A 11 -9.26 -9.98 -12.74
CA ASP A 11 -8.12 -9.37 -12.04
C ASP A 11 -8.06 -9.84 -10.57
N LEU A 12 -9.19 -9.92 -9.87
CA LEU A 12 -9.23 -10.39 -8.47
C LEU A 12 -8.71 -11.83 -8.30
N ARG A 13 -9.05 -12.75 -9.21
CA ARG A 13 -8.56 -14.14 -9.14
C ARG A 13 -7.06 -14.22 -9.37
N ALA A 14 -6.54 -13.46 -10.34
CA ALA A 14 -5.11 -13.38 -10.60
C ALA A 14 -4.36 -12.80 -9.40
N LEU A 15 -4.85 -11.69 -8.83
CA LEU A 15 -4.26 -11.04 -7.65
C LEU A 15 -4.32 -11.93 -6.40
N ARG A 16 -5.39 -12.73 -6.23
CA ARG A 16 -5.46 -13.77 -5.19
C ARG A 16 -4.37 -14.81 -5.34
N ALA A 17 -4.24 -15.38 -6.55
CA ALA A 17 -3.22 -16.40 -6.82
C ALA A 17 -1.82 -15.84 -6.57
N GLN A 18 -1.55 -14.63 -7.03
CA GLN A 18 -0.29 -13.93 -6.80
C GLN A 18 -0.01 -13.71 -5.31
N THR A 19 -1.00 -13.26 -4.52
CA THR A 19 -0.85 -13.08 -3.07
C THR A 19 -0.53 -14.41 -2.36
N HIS A 20 -1.11 -15.52 -2.81
CA HIS A 20 -0.77 -16.85 -2.30
C HIS A 20 0.68 -17.25 -2.63
N LEU A 21 1.15 -16.97 -3.85
CA LEU A 21 2.53 -17.24 -4.26
C LEU A 21 3.54 -16.42 -3.43
N LEU A 22 3.20 -15.20 -2.99
CA LEU A 22 4.08 -14.40 -2.13
C LEU A 22 4.44 -15.08 -0.79
N ALA A 23 3.60 -16.01 -0.31
CA ALA A 23 3.85 -16.76 0.90
C ALA A 23 4.85 -17.92 0.69
N GLU A 24 5.19 -18.26 -0.55
CA GLU A 24 6.14 -19.32 -0.87
C GLU A 24 7.59 -18.82 -0.69
N ASP A 25 8.44 -19.66 -0.10
CA ASP A 25 9.82 -19.29 0.27
C ASP A 25 10.72 -18.91 -0.94
N GLY A 26 10.31 -19.23 -2.17
CA GLY A 26 11.07 -18.93 -3.40
C GLY A 26 10.84 -17.56 -4.04
N THR A 27 9.91 -16.75 -3.53
CA THR A 27 9.59 -15.43 -4.09
C THR A 27 10.43 -14.33 -3.42
N ASP A 28 11.01 -13.37 -4.15
CA ASP A 28 11.75 -12.29 -3.48
C ASP A 28 10.77 -11.26 -2.86
N PRO A 29 10.80 -11.02 -1.52
CA PRO A 29 9.89 -10.07 -0.88
C PRO A 29 10.09 -8.62 -1.34
N LEU A 30 11.27 -8.21 -1.82
CA LEU A 30 11.43 -6.87 -2.39
C LEU A 30 10.93 -6.85 -3.83
N THR A 31 11.51 -7.62 -4.75
CA THR A 31 11.19 -7.48 -6.17
C THR A 31 9.76 -7.94 -6.49
N ASP A 32 9.44 -9.20 -6.19
CA ASP A 32 8.14 -9.78 -6.54
C ASP A 32 7.05 -9.39 -5.55
N GLY A 33 7.40 -9.31 -4.26
CA GLY A 33 6.52 -8.83 -3.20
C GLY A 33 6.03 -7.42 -3.46
N TYR A 34 6.95 -6.46 -3.64
CA TYR A 34 6.57 -5.06 -3.83
C TYR A 34 5.85 -4.79 -5.16
N ARG A 35 6.22 -5.50 -6.24
CA ARG A 35 5.49 -5.46 -7.51
C ARG A 35 4.03 -5.86 -7.28
N SER A 36 3.82 -6.98 -6.61
CA SER A 36 2.47 -7.50 -6.31
C SER A 36 1.68 -6.52 -5.43
N LEU A 37 2.31 -5.95 -4.40
CA LEU A 37 1.67 -4.95 -3.54
C LEU A 37 1.23 -3.71 -4.32
N THR A 38 2.08 -3.23 -5.24
CA THR A 38 1.80 -2.07 -6.09
C THR A 38 0.65 -2.35 -7.06
N GLU A 39 0.61 -3.54 -7.66
CA GLU A 39 -0.48 -3.97 -8.55
C GLU A 39 -1.82 -4.07 -7.80
N ILE A 40 -1.83 -4.69 -6.62
CA ILE A 40 -3.02 -4.78 -5.75
C ILE A 40 -3.48 -3.38 -5.33
N ARG A 41 -2.56 -2.50 -4.91
CA ARG A 41 -2.89 -1.12 -4.53
C ARG A 41 -3.48 -0.33 -5.69
N GLY A 42 -2.93 -0.51 -6.90
CA GLY A 42 -3.46 0.10 -8.11
C GLY A 42 -4.89 -0.36 -8.42
N ALA A 43 -5.15 -1.66 -8.32
CA ALA A 43 -6.50 -2.22 -8.48
C ALA A 43 -7.45 -1.70 -7.40
N TYR A 44 -7.04 -1.72 -6.13
CA TYR A 44 -7.80 -1.22 -4.99
C TYR A 44 -8.27 0.23 -5.20
N ARG A 45 -7.34 1.13 -5.57
CA ARG A 45 -7.67 2.55 -5.80
C ARG A 45 -8.64 2.76 -6.96
N ARG A 46 -8.51 1.99 -8.06
CA ARG A 46 -9.48 2.03 -9.16
C ARG A 46 -10.87 1.57 -8.73
N SER A 47 -10.94 0.49 -7.95
CA SER A 47 -12.21 -0.01 -7.41
C SER A 47 -12.85 0.95 -6.41
N LEU A 48 -12.05 1.64 -5.57
CA LEU A 48 -12.53 2.71 -4.70
C LEU A 48 -13.14 3.85 -5.52
N ALA A 49 -12.43 4.37 -6.52
CA ALA A 49 -12.92 5.45 -7.37
C ALA A 49 -14.23 5.06 -8.09
N ALA A 50 -14.30 3.84 -8.63
CA ALA A 50 -15.52 3.32 -9.26
C ALA A 50 -16.70 3.24 -8.28
N ARG A 51 -16.47 2.70 -7.08
CA ARG A 51 -17.49 2.62 -6.03
C ARG A 51 -17.97 4.01 -5.61
N ASP A 52 -17.05 4.93 -5.39
CA ASP A 52 -17.37 6.29 -4.94
C ASP A 52 -18.17 7.02 -6.02
N ALA A 53 -17.85 6.82 -7.30
CA ALA A 53 -18.62 7.36 -8.41
C ALA A 53 -20.05 6.81 -8.47
N LEU A 54 -20.23 5.50 -8.23
CA LEU A 54 -21.56 4.89 -8.14
C LEU A 54 -22.35 5.46 -6.95
N ALA A 55 -21.72 5.58 -5.77
CA ALA A 55 -22.34 6.16 -4.58
C ALA A 55 -22.77 7.61 -4.82
N ALA A 56 -21.92 8.41 -5.47
CA ALA A 56 -22.26 9.77 -5.85
C ALA A 56 -23.43 9.81 -6.84
N SER A 57 -23.44 8.95 -7.88
CA SER A 57 -24.58 8.87 -8.81
C SER A 57 -25.89 8.54 -8.08
N LEU A 58 -25.86 7.62 -7.11
CA LEU A 58 -27.04 7.22 -6.35
C LEU A 58 -27.63 8.34 -5.51
N VAL A 59 -26.78 9.20 -4.92
CA VAL A 59 -27.24 10.38 -4.19
C VAL A 59 -27.84 11.42 -5.15
N HIS A 60 -27.17 11.68 -6.27
CA HIS A 60 -27.59 12.75 -7.18
C HIS A 60 -28.81 12.39 -8.03
N THR A 61 -28.95 11.14 -8.46
CA THR A 61 -30.00 10.71 -9.42
C THR A 61 -30.89 9.60 -8.89
N GLY A 62 -30.43 8.83 -7.91
CA GLY A 62 -31.13 7.65 -7.38
C GLY A 62 -31.94 7.90 -6.10
N GLY A 63 -31.91 9.12 -5.55
CA GLY A 63 -32.64 9.46 -4.32
C GLY A 63 -32.07 8.84 -3.04
N TRP A 64 -30.85 8.31 -3.07
CA TRP A 64 -30.19 7.78 -1.88
C TRP A 64 -29.83 8.89 -0.90
N SER A 65 -29.95 8.61 0.39
CA SER A 65 -29.45 9.50 1.44
C SER A 65 -27.94 9.30 1.66
N LEU A 66 -27.29 10.29 2.28
CA LEU A 66 -25.92 10.14 2.76
C LEU A 66 -25.78 8.99 3.78
N GLY A 67 -26.85 8.64 4.50
CA GLY A 67 -26.85 7.50 5.41
C GLY A 67 -26.84 6.15 4.68
N ASP A 68 -27.48 6.06 3.50
CA ASP A 68 -27.42 4.86 2.65
C ASP A 68 -26.02 4.68 2.07
N VAL A 69 -25.41 5.78 1.61
CA VAL A 69 -24.01 5.77 1.18
C VAL A 69 -23.09 5.36 2.32
N ALA A 70 -23.21 5.98 3.51
CA ALA A 70 -22.37 5.64 4.66
C ALA A 70 -22.48 4.15 5.04
N HIS A 71 -23.68 3.58 4.96
CA HIS A 71 -23.89 2.15 5.20
C HIS A 71 -23.20 1.26 4.17
N VAL A 72 -23.23 1.62 2.89
CA VAL A 72 -22.49 0.87 1.87
C VAL A 72 -20.97 1.01 2.08
N LEU A 73 -20.49 2.22 2.28
CA LEU A 73 -19.05 2.48 2.32
C LEU A 73 -18.36 1.88 3.56
N CYS A 74 -19.01 1.94 4.73
CA CYS A 74 -18.41 1.51 6.01
C CYS A 74 -19.34 0.72 6.94
N GLY A 75 -20.57 0.39 6.54
CA GLY A 75 -21.54 -0.32 7.39
C GLY A 75 -22.32 0.56 8.37
N HIS A 76 -21.91 1.81 8.60
CA HIS A 76 -22.44 2.65 9.68
C HIS A 76 -23.23 3.85 9.14
N ARG A 77 -24.57 3.79 9.22
CA ARG A 77 -25.48 4.84 8.70
C ARG A 77 -25.25 6.24 9.30
N HIS A 78 -24.67 6.32 10.49
CA HIS A 78 -24.44 7.60 11.18
C HIS A 78 -23.17 8.34 10.71
N HIS A 79 -22.32 7.72 9.88
CA HIS A 79 -21.13 8.37 9.32
C HIS A 79 -21.46 9.25 8.09
N THR A 80 -22.53 10.04 8.17
CA THR A 80 -23.04 10.84 7.05
C THR A 80 -22.09 11.96 6.63
N GLU A 81 -21.34 12.54 7.56
CA GLU A 81 -20.35 13.59 7.26
C GLU A 81 -19.23 13.05 6.37
N TRP A 82 -18.69 11.89 6.71
CA TRP A 82 -17.68 11.23 5.88
C TRP A 82 -18.22 10.84 4.50
N ALA A 83 -19.44 10.29 4.45
CA ALA A 83 -20.11 9.99 3.19
C ALA A 83 -20.32 11.25 2.33
N ALA A 84 -20.64 12.40 2.95
CA ALA A 84 -20.74 13.68 2.25
C ALA A 84 -19.40 14.10 1.65
N THR A 85 -18.31 13.96 2.40
CA THR A 85 -16.96 14.24 1.91
C THR A 85 -16.59 13.38 0.71
N VAL A 86 -16.87 12.06 0.76
CA VAL A 86 -16.62 11.14 -0.36
C VAL A 86 -17.46 11.52 -1.59
N VAL A 87 -18.77 11.73 -1.42
CA VAL A 87 -19.66 12.11 -2.53
C VAL A 87 -19.27 13.44 -3.14
N GLY A 88 -18.90 14.43 -2.32
CA GLY A 88 -18.45 15.75 -2.77
C GLY A 88 -17.09 15.75 -3.46
N PHE A 89 -16.28 14.71 -3.25
CA PHE A 89 -14.98 14.56 -3.90
C PHE A 89 -15.09 14.03 -5.34
N VAL A 90 -16.17 13.31 -5.66
CA VAL A 90 -16.41 12.80 -7.02
C VAL A 90 -16.93 13.93 -7.90
N ASP A 91 -16.10 14.41 -8.82
CA ASP A 91 -16.51 15.40 -9.81
C ASP A 91 -17.61 14.83 -10.73
N THR A 92 -18.76 15.52 -10.72
CA THR A 92 -19.97 15.31 -11.55
C THR A 92 -20.19 13.86 -12.00
N PRO A 93 -20.86 13.01 -11.20
CA PRO A 93 -21.07 11.63 -11.58
C PRO A 93 -21.90 11.54 -12.86
N ALA A 94 -21.35 10.93 -13.92
CA ALA A 94 -22.16 10.55 -15.07
C ALA A 94 -23.29 9.64 -14.56
N ALA A 95 -24.53 10.03 -14.80
CA ALA A 95 -25.70 9.27 -14.38
C ALA A 95 -25.56 7.82 -14.86
N THR A 96 -25.36 6.91 -13.92
CA THR A 96 -25.18 5.50 -14.23
C THR A 96 -26.50 4.79 -14.00
N ALA A 97 -27.22 4.46 -15.07
CA ALA A 97 -28.55 3.84 -15.01
C ALA A 97 -28.58 2.54 -14.17
N ASP A 98 -27.44 1.86 -14.06
CA ASP A 98 -27.27 0.62 -13.31
C ASP A 98 -26.65 0.80 -11.91
N ALA A 99 -26.55 2.03 -11.39
CA ALA A 99 -25.78 2.30 -10.17
C ALA A 99 -26.24 1.46 -8.96
N GLU A 100 -27.56 1.27 -8.79
CA GLU A 100 -28.12 0.47 -7.68
C GLU A 100 -27.73 -1.01 -7.78
N ARG A 101 -27.64 -1.55 -9.00
CA ARG A 101 -27.23 -2.92 -9.25
C ARG A 101 -25.74 -3.11 -8.98
N LEU A 102 -24.92 -2.12 -9.33
CA LEU A 102 -23.45 -2.22 -9.35
C LEU A 102 -22.78 -1.86 -8.02
N ILE A 103 -23.42 -1.06 -7.16
CA ILE A 103 -22.80 -0.54 -5.94
C ILE A 103 -22.36 -1.64 -4.96
N ARG A 104 -23.17 -2.69 -4.78
CA ARG A 104 -22.83 -3.80 -3.87
C ARG A 104 -21.66 -4.63 -4.40
N PRO A 105 -21.65 -5.10 -5.67
CA PRO A 105 -20.47 -5.73 -6.26
C PRO A 105 -19.19 -4.89 -6.15
N ALA A 106 -19.29 -3.58 -6.40
CA ALA A 106 -18.15 -2.67 -6.28
C ALA A 106 -17.60 -2.60 -4.85
N GLN A 107 -18.48 -2.47 -3.85
CA GLN A 107 -18.07 -2.49 -2.43
C GLN A 107 -17.43 -3.83 -2.03
N MET A 108 -17.95 -4.95 -2.52
CA MET A 108 -17.35 -6.27 -2.26
C MET A 108 -15.95 -6.38 -2.86
N ALA A 109 -15.75 -5.91 -4.10
CA ALA A 109 -14.44 -5.88 -4.74
C ALA A 109 -13.45 -5.00 -3.97
N VAL A 110 -13.87 -3.82 -3.49
CA VAL A 110 -13.07 -2.95 -2.64
C VAL A 110 -12.64 -3.64 -1.35
N ALA A 111 -13.57 -4.31 -0.65
CA ALA A 111 -13.26 -5.03 0.57
C ALA A 111 -12.25 -6.18 0.32
N GLU A 112 -12.48 -6.95 -0.74
CA GLU A 112 -11.59 -8.05 -1.13
C GLU A 112 -10.18 -7.57 -1.50
N LEU A 113 -10.07 -6.48 -2.28
CA LEU A 113 -8.78 -5.88 -2.62
C LEU A 113 -8.06 -5.31 -1.40
N ARG A 114 -8.81 -4.75 -0.43
CA ARG A 114 -8.26 -4.27 0.83
C ARG A 114 -7.66 -5.42 1.65
N ASP A 115 -8.37 -6.53 1.74
CA ASP A 115 -7.92 -7.74 2.44
C ASP A 115 -6.69 -8.35 1.77
N LEU A 116 -6.67 -8.42 0.43
CA LEU A 116 -5.50 -8.86 -0.33
C LEU A 116 -4.30 -7.94 -0.11
N HIS A 117 -4.51 -6.63 -0.12
CA HIS A 117 -3.45 -5.66 0.16
C HIS A 117 -2.89 -5.84 1.57
N SER A 118 -3.75 -5.99 2.59
CA SER A 118 -3.32 -6.29 3.97
C SER A 118 -2.50 -7.57 4.04
N CYS A 119 -2.96 -8.64 3.37
CA CYS A 119 -2.31 -9.93 3.36
C CYS A 119 -0.93 -9.87 2.70
N ALA A 120 -0.83 -9.23 1.53
CA ALA A 120 0.43 -9.03 0.83
C ALA A 120 1.41 -8.20 1.67
N ALA A 121 0.96 -7.07 2.23
CA ALA A 121 1.78 -6.22 3.09
C ALA A 121 2.30 -6.97 4.33
N ALA A 122 1.43 -7.71 5.03
CA ALA A 122 1.82 -8.50 6.19
C ALA A 122 2.80 -9.64 5.83
N THR A 123 2.63 -10.25 4.65
CA THR A 123 3.54 -11.30 4.17
C THR A 123 4.93 -10.72 3.88
N ILE A 124 5.00 -9.59 3.20
CA ILE A 124 6.26 -8.89 2.91
C ILE A 124 6.94 -8.46 4.22
N GLU A 125 6.20 -7.80 5.13
CA GLU A 125 6.67 -7.40 6.46
C GLU A 125 7.27 -8.60 7.22
N HIS A 126 6.54 -9.71 7.27
CA HIS A 126 6.97 -10.92 7.96
C HIS A 126 8.26 -11.48 7.36
N ARG A 127 8.37 -11.54 6.03
CA ARG A 127 9.54 -12.08 5.33
C ARG A 127 10.78 -11.22 5.49
N LEU A 128 10.65 -9.90 5.39
CA LEU A 128 11.75 -8.96 5.63
C LEU A 128 12.23 -9.04 7.09
N THR A 129 11.29 -9.14 8.03
CA THR A 129 11.61 -9.30 9.45
C THR A 129 12.29 -10.64 9.74
N ARG A 130 11.80 -11.73 9.15
CA ARG A 130 12.39 -13.07 9.29
C ARG A 130 13.82 -13.10 8.75
N ALA A 131 14.05 -12.55 7.55
CA ALA A 131 15.38 -12.45 6.96
C ALA A 131 16.35 -11.65 7.84
N SER A 132 15.88 -10.56 8.45
CA SER A 132 16.67 -9.77 9.40
C SER A 132 17.02 -10.56 10.67
N ALA A 133 16.05 -11.31 11.22
CA ALA A 133 16.22 -12.06 12.47
C ALA A 133 17.08 -13.33 12.31
N ALA A 134 16.98 -14.00 11.17
CA ALA A 134 17.79 -15.18 10.87
C ALA A 134 19.27 -14.84 10.71
N GLY A 135 19.62 -13.54 10.56
CA GLY A 135 20.97 -13.13 10.22
C GLY A 135 21.43 -13.80 8.93
N ASP A 136 20.47 -14.11 8.03
CA ASP A 136 20.70 -14.94 6.85
C ASP A 136 21.71 -14.22 5.95
N ALA A 137 22.96 -14.56 6.20
CA ALA A 137 24.07 -14.39 5.29
C ALA A 137 23.82 -15.18 3.99
N ALA A 138 22.77 -16.01 3.91
CA ALA A 138 22.48 -16.95 2.83
C ALA A 138 22.43 -16.30 1.44
N ASP A 139 21.88 -15.09 1.28
CA ASP A 139 21.76 -14.48 -0.06
C ASP A 139 23.04 -13.78 -0.56
N THR A 140 24.04 -13.59 0.31
CA THR A 140 25.33 -12.97 -0.09
C THR A 140 26.56 -13.77 0.32
N ALA A 141 26.44 -14.85 1.08
CA ALA A 141 27.56 -15.69 1.51
C ALA A 141 27.88 -16.80 0.51
N ASP A 142 26.95 -17.17 -0.36
CA ASP A 142 27.10 -18.29 -1.31
C ASP A 142 27.74 -17.88 -2.65
N ALA A 143 28.03 -16.58 -2.83
CA ALA A 143 28.83 -16.12 -3.96
C ALA A 143 30.31 -16.18 -3.59
N ASP A 144 31.02 -17.18 -4.11
CA ASP A 144 32.48 -17.33 -3.94
C ASP A 144 33.28 -16.10 -4.43
N ASP A 145 32.69 -15.27 -5.30
CA ASP A 145 33.27 -14.05 -5.84
C ASP A 145 32.87 -12.79 -5.02
N PRO A 146 33.83 -12.13 -4.35
CA PRO A 146 33.59 -10.89 -3.62
C PRO A 146 32.99 -9.75 -4.47
N MET A 147 33.28 -9.69 -5.78
CA MET A 147 32.67 -8.70 -6.67
C MET A 147 31.18 -8.99 -6.88
N HIS A 148 30.82 -10.26 -7.07
CA HIS A 148 29.41 -10.66 -7.18
C HIS A 148 28.63 -10.38 -5.90
N ARG A 149 29.24 -10.62 -4.72
CA ARG A 149 28.65 -10.26 -3.42
C ARG A 149 28.37 -8.77 -3.29
N LEU A 150 29.34 -7.93 -3.68
CA LEU A 150 29.18 -6.49 -3.65
C LEU A 150 28.04 -6.03 -4.56
N PHE A 151 27.95 -6.58 -5.78
CA PHE A 151 26.89 -6.28 -6.73
C PHE A 151 25.50 -6.64 -6.18
N LEU A 152 25.33 -7.84 -5.61
CA LEU A 152 24.06 -8.27 -5.03
C LEU A 152 23.65 -7.39 -3.84
N ALA A 153 24.60 -7.03 -2.96
CA ALA A 153 24.32 -6.15 -1.83
C ALA A 153 23.91 -4.73 -2.26
N ASP A 154 24.55 -4.18 -3.30
CA ASP A 154 24.22 -2.86 -3.84
C ASP A 154 22.85 -2.86 -4.53
N GLN A 155 22.55 -3.90 -5.32
CA GLN A 155 21.23 -4.08 -5.92
C GLN A 155 20.14 -4.15 -4.84
N ARG A 156 20.38 -4.94 -3.79
CA ARG A 156 19.44 -5.10 -2.68
C ARG A 156 19.20 -3.78 -1.95
N LEU A 157 20.27 -3.03 -1.68
CA LEU A 157 20.22 -1.73 -1.04
C LEU A 157 19.37 -0.75 -1.85
N GLN A 158 19.63 -0.65 -3.17
CA GLN A 158 18.89 0.24 -4.05
C GLN A 158 17.38 -0.09 -4.07
N GLN A 159 17.03 -1.38 -4.11
CA GLN A 159 15.64 -1.83 -4.06
C GLN A 159 14.97 -1.48 -2.73
N ALA A 160 15.63 -1.79 -1.61
CA ALA A 160 15.10 -1.52 -0.27
C ALA A 160 14.84 -0.03 -0.06
N GLN A 161 15.79 0.84 -0.43
CA GLN A 161 15.66 2.30 -0.34
C GLN A 161 14.51 2.83 -1.20
N THR A 162 14.44 2.40 -2.48
CA THR A 162 13.38 2.85 -3.39
C THR A 162 11.99 2.51 -2.85
N PHE A 163 11.84 1.31 -2.29
CA PHE A 163 10.57 0.86 -1.73
C PHE A 163 10.28 1.49 -0.37
N HIS A 164 11.30 1.74 0.44
CA HIS A 164 11.19 2.51 1.69
C HIS A 164 10.59 3.89 1.40
N ASP A 165 11.24 4.67 0.53
CA ASP A 165 10.85 6.05 0.22
C ASP A 165 9.42 6.13 -0.35
N THR A 166 9.06 5.17 -1.22
CA THR A 166 7.72 5.12 -1.81
C THR A 166 6.66 4.73 -0.78
N THR A 167 6.97 3.79 0.13
CA THR A 167 6.08 3.37 1.21
C THR A 167 5.88 4.48 2.22
N GLU A 168 6.95 5.18 2.60
CA GLU A 168 6.94 6.36 3.47
C GLU A 168 6.09 7.49 2.87
N ALA A 169 6.34 7.87 1.61
CA ALA A 169 5.53 8.90 0.96
C ALA A 169 4.04 8.52 0.91
N THR A 170 3.73 7.23 0.69
CA THR A 170 2.36 6.72 0.68
C THR A 170 1.74 6.77 2.08
N ARG A 171 2.49 6.37 3.12
CA ARG A 171 2.09 6.44 4.54
C ARG A 171 1.72 7.86 4.92
N ASP A 172 2.54 8.83 4.53
CA ASP A 172 2.35 10.22 4.90
C ASP A 172 1.13 10.84 4.20
N VAL A 173 0.91 10.51 2.92
CA VAL A 173 -0.31 10.91 2.19
C VAL A 173 -1.56 10.27 2.79
N VAL A 174 -1.52 8.98 3.16
CA VAL A 174 -2.65 8.30 3.84
C VAL A 174 -2.93 8.95 5.19
N GLY A 175 -1.91 9.22 5.99
CA GLY A 175 -2.04 9.91 7.26
C GLY A 175 -2.62 11.31 7.09
N ALA A 176 -2.08 12.09 6.15
CA ALA A 176 -2.58 13.43 5.84
C ALA A 176 -4.03 13.42 5.32
N THR A 177 -4.45 12.37 4.61
CA THR A 177 -5.84 12.19 4.16
C THR A 177 -6.78 11.97 5.35
N LEU A 178 -6.38 11.20 6.37
CA LEU A 178 -7.14 11.07 7.62
C LEU A 178 -7.28 12.41 8.36
N VAL A 179 -6.24 13.25 8.36
CA VAL A 179 -6.31 14.58 8.97
C VAL A 179 -7.23 15.50 8.17
N ALA A 180 -7.02 15.59 6.85
CA ALA A 180 -7.69 16.55 5.97
C ALA A 180 -9.18 16.26 5.79
N HIS A 181 -9.56 14.97 5.67
CA HIS A 181 -10.91 14.58 5.25
C HIS A 181 -11.71 13.84 6.32
N HIS A 182 -11.03 13.23 7.30
CA HIS A 182 -11.70 12.46 8.37
C HIS A 182 -11.66 13.15 9.73
N GLY A 183 -11.04 14.34 9.82
CA GLY A 183 -10.99 15.13 11.06
C GLY A 183 -10.09 14.54 12.16
N TRP A 184 -9.18 13.63 11.81
CA TRP A 184 -8.27 13.04 12.79
C TRP A 184 -7.24 14.05 13.30
N ARG A 185 -6.85 13.91 14.57
CA ARG A 185 -5.83 14.78 15.17
C ARG A 185 -4.46 14.46 14.60
N LEU A 186 -3.78 15.46 14.06
CA LEU A 186 -2.46 15.35 13.44
C LEU A 186 -1.44 14.56 14.29
N ARG A 187 -1.31 14.87 15.58
CA ARG A 187 -0.38 14.15 16.49
C ARG A 187 -0.73 12.68 16.68
N GLN A 188 -2.03 12.35 16.69
CA GLN A 188 -2.48 10.96 16.80
C GLN A 188 -2.17 10.19 15.52
N VAL A 189 -2.39 10.83 14.35
CA VAL A 189 -2.04 10.26 13.05
C VAL A 189 -0.54 10.01 12.95
N ALA A 190 0.30 11.00 13.29
CA ALA A 190 1.75 10.88 13.29
C ALA A 190 2.22 9.72 14.19
N ALA A 191 1.63 9.57 15.39
CA ALA A 191 1.96 8.47 16.29
C ALA A 191 1.58 7.08 15.72
N ILE A 192 0.45 6.97 15.01
CA ILE A 192 0.06 5.71 14.33
C ILE A 192 0.97 5.43 13.14
N ALA A 193 1.33 6.47 12.39
CA ALA A 193 2.24 6.41 11.25
C ALA A 193 3.69 6.12 11.66
N ARG A 194 4.06 6.29 12.94
CA ARG A 194 5.47 6.29 13.38
C ARG A 194 6.31 7.31 12.59
N ALA A 195 5.71 8.45 12.27
CA ALA A 195 6.30 9.51 11.47
C ALA A 195 6.38 10.82 12.26
N ASP A 196 7.24 11.73 11.82
CA ASP A 196 7.22 13.07 12.38
C ASP A 196 5.98 13.84 11.93
N VAL A 197 5.51 14.72 12.81
CA VAL A 197 4.36 15.59 12.51
C VAL A 197 4.61 16.45 11.26
N THR A 198 5.87 16.83 11.03
CA THR A 198 6.28 17.63 9.88
C THR A 198 6.02 16.92 8.56
N ASP A 199 6.27 15.61 8.48
CA ASP A 199 6.13 14.82 7.25
C ASP A 199 4.65 14.70 6.87
N ILE A 200 3.80 14.36 7.84
CA ILE A 200 2.34 14.34 7.66
C ILE A 200 1.81 15.72 7.27
N THR A 201 2.38 16.78 7.83
CA THR A 201 1.98 18.17 7.49
C THR A 201 2.39 18.52 6.06
N ALA A 202 3.59 18.15 5.62
CA ALA A 202 4.07 18.37 4.27
C ALA A 202 3.18 17.66 3.23
N ALA A 203 2.67 16.47 3.56
CA ALA A 203 1.79 15.70 2.70
C ALA A 203 0.34 16.25 2.60
N CYS A 204 -0.07 17.19 3.46
CA CYS A 204 -1.45 17.72 3.48
C CYS A 204 -1.88 18.40 2.18
N ALA A 205 -0.96 19.03 1.44
CA ALA A 205 -1.30 19.63 0.14
C ALA A 205 -1.69 18.57 -0.89
N VAL A 206 -0.98 17.45 -0.92
CA VAL A 206 -1.25 16.31 -1.81
C VAL A 206 -2.50 15.55 -1.36
N ALA A 207 -2.69 15.39 -0.04
CA ALA A 207 -3.84 14.70 0.53
C ALA A 207 -5.18 15.37 0.17
N LYS A 208 -5.21 16.70 0.03
CA LYS A 208 -6.42 17.42 -0.43
C LYS A 208 -6.84 17.04 -1.85
N MET A 209 -5.90 16.57 -2.67
CA MET A 209 -6.15 16.07 -4.02
C MET A 209 -6.34 14.55 -4.07
N SER A 210 -6.27 13.87 -2.93
CA SER A 210 -6.40 12.41 -2.82
C SER A 210 -7.81 12.02 -2.36
N PRO A 211 -8.42 10.97 -2.93
CA PRO A 211 -9.74 10.51 -2.51
C PRO A 211 -9.80 10.17 -1.02
N PRO A 212 -10.80 10.67 -0.26
CA PRO A 212 -10.95 10.38 1.17
C PRO A 212 -11.05 8.89 1.49
N SER A 213 -11.56 8.10 0.55
CA SER A 213 -11.83 6.68 0.71
C SER A 213 -10.60 5.76 0.67
N ASP A 214 -9.45 6.28 0.22
CA ASP A 214 -8.17 5.57 0.14
C ASP A 214 -7.41 5.56 1.48
N ALA A 215 -7.98 6.14 2.52
CA ALA A 215 -7.35 6.27 3.83
C ALA A 215 -8.18 5.66 4.95
N ASP A 216 -7.56 4.72 5.66
CA ASP A 216 -8.06 4.15 6.90
C ASP A 216 -6.92 3.93 7.89
N SER A 217 -7.26 3.80 9.18
CA SER A 217 -6.23 3.67 10.23
C SER A 217 -5.49 2.33 10.21
N ALA A 218 -6.06 1.27 9.65
CA ALA A 218 -5.39 -0.01 9.50
C ALA A 218 -4.33 0.07 8.38
N ALA A 219 -4.67 0.70 7.26
CA ALA A 219 -3.73 0.95 6.16
C ALA A 219 -2.54 1.79 6.63
N LEU A 220 -2.78 2.81 7.46
CA LEU A 220 -1.72 3.61 8.05
C LEU A 220 -0.76 2.78 8.93
N ARG A 221 -1.30 1.88 9.77
CA ARG A 221 -0.50 0.98 10.61
C ARG A 221 0.30 -0.02 9.78
N GLU A 222 -0.30 -0.56 8.72
CA GLU A 222 0.35 -1.50 7.81
C GLU A 222 1.54 -0.84 7.10
N LEU A 223 1.33 0.37 6.56
CA LEU A 223 2.40 1.13 5.91
C LEU A 223 3.51 1.48 6.90
N ALA A 224 3.18 1.89 8.13
CA ALA A 224 4.18 2.16 9.16
C ALA A 224 5.05 0.92 9.49
N ARG A 225 4.44 -0.26 9.64
CA ARG A 225 5.20 -1.50 9.88
C ARG A 225 6.06 -1.91 8.69
N LEU A 226 5.55 -1.71 7.47
CA LEU A 226 6.30 -2.00 6.25
C LEU A 226 7.50 -1.05 6.09
N THR A 227 7.34 0.24 6.41
CA THR A 227 8.45 1.21 6.44
C THR A 227 9.54 0.75 7.40
N ASP A 228 9.20 0.39 8.65
CA ASP A 228 10.19 -0.09 9.63
C ASP A 228 10.93 -1.36 9.13
N ALA A 229 10.21 -2.29 8.49
CA ALA A 229 10.80 -3.51 7.94
C ALA A 229 11.76 -3.21 6.77
N LEU A 230 11.44 -2.23 5.93
CA LEU A 230 12.28 -1.78 4.82
C LEU A 230 13.49 -0.97 5.30
N GLU A 231 13.36 -0.20 6.39
CA GLU A 231 14.49 0.47 7.03
C GLU A 231 15.48 -0.55 7.57
N ALA A 232 14.99 -1.59 8.28
CA ALA A 232 15.83 -2.68 8.76
C ALA A 232 16.52 -3.44 7.62
N GLU A 233 15.83 -3.68 6.50
CA GLU A 233 16.42 -4.27 5.28
C GLU A 233 17.50 -3.35 4.69
N THR A 234 17.26 -2.05 4.63
CA THR A 234 18.22 -1.06 4.14
C THR A 234 19.50 -1.11 4.96
N CYS A 235 19.40 -1.02 6.30
CA CYS A 235 20.56 -1.12 7.19
C CYS A 235 21.33 -2.44 7.01
N ARG A 236 20.62 -3.55 6.79
CA ARG A 236 21.23 -4.87 6.57
C ARG A 236 21.98 -4.91 5.24
N ALA A 237 21.37 -4.45 4.16
CA ALA A 237 21.99 -4.38 2.84
C ALA A 237 23.22 -3.45 2.83
N GLU A 238 23.16 -2.34 3.57
CA GLU A 238 24.32 -1.44 3.76
C GLU A 238 25.47 -2.12 4.51
N ALA A 239 25.16 -2.91 5.55
CA ALA A 239 26.18 -3.68 6.26
C ALA A 239 26.82 -4.73 5.34
N ALA A 240 26.01 -5.52 4.62
CA ALA A 240 26.50 -6.51 3.67
C ALA A 240 27.39 -5.88 2.56
N ARG A 241 27.00 -4.70 2.06
CA ARG A 241 27.78 -3.95 1.07
C ARG A 241 29.14 -3.54 1.62
N ARG A 242 29.19 -3.04 2.87
CA ARG A 242 30.45 -2.66 3.53
C ARG A 242 31.36 -3.87 3.77
N ASP A 243 30.80 -5.00 4.18
CA ASP A 243 31.56 -6.23 4.42
C ASP A 243 32.14 -6.78 3.10
N ALA A 244 31.37 -6.79 2.01
CA ALA A 244 31.84 -7.21 0.70
C ALA A 244 32.97 -6.30 0.17
N ALA A 245 32.85 -4.99 0.34
CA ALA A 245 33.90 -4.03 -0.04
C ALA A 245 35.19 -4.24 0.77
N ALA A 246 35.09 -4.48 2.08
CA ALA A 246 36.25 -4.75 2.91
C ALA A 246 37.00 -6.03 2.49
N ILE A 247 36.28 -7.08 2.07
CA ILE A 247 36.89 -8.30 1.53
C ILE A 247 37.65 -8.00 0.23
N LEU A 248 37.07 -7.21 -0.67
CA LEU A 248 37.73 -6.81 -1.92
C LEU A 248 39.01 -6.01 -1.67
N ASP A 249 38.99 -5.08 -0.71
CA ASP A 249 40.17 -4.31 -0.33
C ASP A 249 41.29 -5.22 0.21
N LEU A 250 40.95 -6.23 1.01
CA LEU A 250 41.91 -7.21 1.52
C LEU A 250 42.50 -8.09 0.42
N VAL A 251 41.68 -8.56 -0.53
CA VAL A 251 42.14 -9.34 -1.69
C VAL A 251 43.03 -8.48 -2.59
N GLY A 252 42.65 -7.22 -2.84
CA GLY A 252 43.43 -6.28 -3.64
C GLY A 252 44.75 -5.86 -2.98
N ALA A 253 44.82 -5.81 -1.65
CA ALA A 253 46.07 -5.52 -0.92
C ALA A 253 47.04 -6.70 -0.87
N ALA A 254 46.58 -7.93 -1.16
CA ALA A 254 47.38 -9.15 -1.14
C ALA A 254 47.93 -9.56 -2.52
N ALA A 255 47.53 -8.86 -3.60
CA ALA A 255 47.95 -9.09 -4.98
C ALA A 255 49.06 -8.13 -5.43
#